data_AF-A0A1C6R6G5-F1
#
_entry.id   AF-A0A1C6R6G5-F1
#
_cell.length_a   1.000
_cell.length_b   1.000
_cell.length_c   1.000
_cell.angle_alpha   90.00
_cell.angle_beta   90.00
_cell.angle_gamma   90.00
#
_symmetry.space_group_name_H-M   'P 1'
#
loop_
_entity.id
_entity.type
_entity.pdbx_description
1 polymer ?
#
loop_
_entity_poly.entity_id
_entity_poly.type
_entity_poly.pdbx_seq_one_letter_code
_entity_poly.pdbx_strand_id
1 'polypeptide(L)' 'MIAEDLRVSVRSVQRWRQAWDEGGPRALRSQGPASLPRLSGKQFAQLEAELAKGPAAHGWEDQR' A
#
# COMPACT_ATOMS: atom_id res chain seq x y z
N MET A 1 -16.89 11.60 -4.10
CA MET A 1 -16.35 12.45 -3.00
C MET A 1 -14.87 12.10 -2.82
N ILE A 2 -13.98 13.03 -2.46
CA ILE A 2 -12.52 12.77 -2.38
C ILE A 2 -12.16 11.44 -1.68
N ALA A 3 -12.82 11.08 -0.58
CA ALA A 3 -12.57 9.83 0.15
C ALA A 3 -12.92 8.57 -0.66
N GLU A 4 -14.05 8.58 -1.37
CA GLU A 4 -14.51 7.51 -2.25
C GLU A 4 -13.60 7.36 -3.47
N ASP A 5 -13.25 8.50 -4.09
CA ASP A 5 -12.40 8.56 -5.29
C ASP A 5 -11.01 7.99 -5.00
N LEU A 6 -10.49 8.22 -3.78
CA LEU A 6 -9.19 7.72 -3.32
C LEU A 6 -9.28 6.38 -2.57
N ARG A 7 -10.50 5.82 -2.38
CA ARG A 7 -10.75 4.59 -1.59
C ARG A 7 -10.13 4.63 -0.19
N VAL A 8 -10.18 5.78 0.45
CA VAL A 8 -9.71 6.00 1.82
C VAL A 8 -10.86 6.38 2.75
N SER A 9 -10.62 6.30 4.06
CA SER A 9 -11.58 6.79 5.04
C SER A 9 -11.74 8.32 4.95
N VAL A 10 -12.94 8.83 5.24
CA VAL A 10 -13.21 10.27 5.42
C VAL A 10 -12.24 10.89 6.43
N ARG A 11 -11.89 10.15 7.49
CA ARG A 11 -10.95 10.58 8.53
C ARG A 11 -9.55 10.86 7.97
N SER A 12 -9.10 10.09 6.98
CA SER A 12 -7.82 10.33 6.30
C SER A 12 -7.83 11.66 5.55
N VAL A 13 -8.91 11.92 4.81
CA VAL A 13 -9.08 13.18 4.06
C VAL A 13 -9.13 14.39 5.01
N GLN A 14 -9.84 14.28 6.13
CA GLN A 14 -9.89 15.33 7.15
C GLN A 14 -8.51 15.64 7.72
N ARG A 15 -7.71 14.62 8.04
CA ARG A 15 -6.33 14.80 8.52
C ARG A 15 -5.44 15.49 7.49
N TRP A 16 -5.56 15.12 6.22
CA TRP A 16 -4.82 15.79 5.15
C TRP A 16 -5.24 17.24 4.98
N ARG A 17 -6.53 17.55 5.09
CA ARG A 17 -7.02 18.92 5.03
C ARG A 17 -6.43 19.78 6.15
N GLN A 18 -6.45 19.27 7.39
CA GLN A 18 -5.84 19.96 8.52
C GLN A 18 -4.33 20.21 8.31
N ALA A 19 -3.59 19.18 7.88
CA ALA A 19 -2.15 19.30 7.62
C ALA A 19 -1.84 20.31 6.51
N TRP A 20 -2.68 20.35 5.46
CA TRP A 20 -2.56 21.35 4.39
C TRP A 20 -2.84 22.76 4.90
N ASP A 21 -3.89 22.96 5.70
CA ASP A 21 -4.23 24.29 6.22
C ASP A 21 -3.13 24.83 7.14
N GLU A 22 -2.42 23.96 7.87
CA GLU A 22 -1.31 24.34 8.76
C GLU A 22 0.04 24.53 8.05
N GLY A 23 0.41 23.63 7.12
CA GLY A 23 1.75 23.56 6.53
C GLY A 23 1.81 23.70 5.02
N GLY A 24 0.68 24.04 4.40
CA GLY A 24 0.52 24.19 2.95
C GLY A 24 0.76 22.90 2.16
N PRO A 25 0.97 23.00 0.84
CA PRO A 25 1.13 21.84 -0.03
C PRO A 25 2.30 20.91 0.36
N ARG A 26 3.33 21.44 1.02
CA ARG A 26 4.49 20.63 1.45
C ARG A 26 4.16 19.67 2.58
N ALA A 27 3.15 19.96 3.40
CA ALA A 27 2.71 19.10 4.49
C ALA A 27 2.11 17.77 4.02
N LEU A 28 1.63 17.70 2.78
CA LEU A 28 1.12 16.45 2.18
C LEU A 28 2.20 15.58 1.55
N ARG A 29 3.48 15.97 1.61
CA ARG A 29 4.55 15.10 1.12
C ARG A 29 4.53 13.77 1.88
N SER A 30 4.81 12.70 1.14
CA SER A 30 5.01 11.38 1.75
C SER A 30 6.07 11.47 2.83
N GLN A 31 5.76 10.96 4.02
CA GLN A 31 6.68 10.86 5.15
C GLN A 31 7.50 9.56 5.10
N GLY A 32 7.40 8.82 3.99
CA GLY A 32 7.96 7.48 3.87
C GLY A 32 6.99 6.39 4.34
N PRO A 33 7.43 5.11 4.27
CA PRO A 33 6.61 3.99 4.70
C PRO A 33 6.45 3.97 6.22
N ALA A 34 5.28 3.53 6.69
CA ALA A 34 5.01 3.41 8.14
C ALA A 34 5.95 2.41 8.84
N SER A 35 6.47 1.43 8.09
CA SER A 35 7.43 0.45 8.56
C SER A 35 8.30 -0.05 7.41
N LEU A 36 9.45 -0.63 7.75
CA LEU A 36 10.29 -1.30 6.76
C LEU A 36 9.63 -2.60 6.30
N PRO A 37 9.80 -2.99 5.02
CA PRO A 37 9.34 -4.28 4.54
C PRO A 37 9.94 -5.43 5.35
N ARG A 38 9.14 -6.45 5.65
CA ARG A 38 9.60 -7.66 6.36
C ARG A 38 10.54 -8.51 5.50
N LEU A 39 10.42 -8.40 4.18
CA LEU A 39 11.22 -9.13 3.21
C LEU A 39 12.30 -8.22 2.62
N SER A 40 13.51 -8.76 2.53
CA SER A 40 14.56 -8.15 1.71
C SER A 40 14.20 -8.20 0.22
N GLY A 41 14.86 -7.40 -0.61
CA GLY A 41 14.64 -7.43 -2.06
C GLY A 41 14.84 -8.82 -2.69
N LYS A 42 15.81 -9.60 -2.19
CA LYS A 42 16.02 -11.00 -2.65
C LYS A 42 14.85 -11.91 -2.29
N GLN A 43 14.29 -11.75 -1.09
CA GLN A 43 13.13 -12.51 -0.65
C GLN A 43 11.86 -12.10 -1.40
N PHE A 44 11.74 -10.83 -1.79
CA PHE A 44 10.68 -10.38 -2.70
C PHE A 44 10.78 -11.05 -4.07
N ALA A 45 11.96 -11.06 -4.68
CA ALA A 45 12.15 -11.70 -5.99
C ALA A 45 11.84 -13.21 -5.94
N GLN A 46 12.21 -13.87 -4.84
CA GLN A 46 11.83 -15.27 -4.62
C GLN A 46 10.31 -15.43 -4.48
N LEU A 47 9.65 -14.56 -3.70
CA LEU A 47 8.20 -14.60 -3.54
C LEU A 47 7.48 -14.40 -4.87
N GLU A 48 7.91 -13.44 -5.70
CA GLU A 48 7.34 -13.20 -7.03
C GLU A 48 7.49 -14.43 -7.95
N ALA A 49 8.66 -15.08 -7.94
CA ALA A 49 8.88 -16.30 -8.72
C ALA A 49 7.98 -17.45 -8.26
N GLU A 50 7.75 -17.61 -6.95
CA GLU A 50 6.84 -18.63 -6.42
C GLU A 50 5.37 -18.31 -6.72
N LEU A 51 4.95 -17.05 -6.62
CA LEU A 51 3.61 -16.60 -6.98
C LEU A 51 3.32 -16.82 -8.47
N ALA A 52 4.32 -16.63 -9.34
CA ALA A 52 4.19 -16.85 -10.79
C ALA A 52 3.94 -18.31 -11.16
N LYS A 53 4.36 -19.28 -10.32
CA LYS A 53 4.05 -20.71 -10.52
C LYS A 53 2.57 -21.04 -10.28
N GLY A 54 1.86 -20.13 -9.62
CA GLY A 54 0.44 -20.27 -9.30
C GLY A 54 0.17 -21.18 -8.09
N PRO A 55 -1.07 -21.12 -7.56
CA PRO A 55 -1.49 -21.86 -6.36
C PRO A 55 -1.37 -23.38 -6.50
N ALA A 56 -1.62 -23.93 -7.69
CA ALA A 56 -1.56 -25.37 -7.96
C ALA A 56 -0.14 -25.95 -7.75
N ALA A 57 0.91 -25.19 -8.06
CA ALA A 57 2.29 -25.59 -7.81
C ALA A 57 2.62 -25.75 -6.31
N HIS A 58 1.79 -25.16 -5.45
CA HIS A 58 1.89 -25.20 -3.99
C HIS A 58 0.77 -26.01 -3.33
N GLY A 59 0.01 -26.80 -4.11
CA GLY A 59 -1.05 -27.68 -3.62
C GLY A 59 -2.37 -26.99 -3.27
N TRP A 60 -2.57 -25.74 -3.70
CA TRP A 60 -3.83 -25.01 -3.51
C TRP A 60 -4.70 -25.09 -4.75
N GLU A 61 -6.01 -25.15 -4.56
CA GLU A 61 -6.97 -25.02 -5.66
C GLU A 61 -6.84 -23.63 -6.29
N ASP A 62 -6.72 -23.61 -7.62
CA ASP A 62 -6.66 -22.37 -8.37
C ASP A 62 -8.05 -21.73 -8.39
N GLN A 63 -8.19 -20.59 -7.70
CA GLN A 63 -9.41 -19.80 -7.71
C GLN A 63 -9.52 -19.07 -9.05
N ARG A 64 -10.03 -19.78 -10.06
CA ARG A 64 -10.42 -19.21 -11.36
C ARG A 64 -11.88 -18.76 -11.37
#